data_AF-I4DR88-F1
#
_entry.id   AF-I4DR88-F1
#
_cell.length_a   1.000
_cell.length_b   1.000
_cell.length_c   1.000
_cell.angle_alpha   90.00
_cell.angle_beta   90.00
_cell.angle_gamma   90.00
#
_symmetry.space_group_name_H-M   'P 1'
#
loop_
_entity.id
_entity.type
_entity.pdbx_description
1 polymer ?
#
loop_
_entity_poly.entity_id
_entity_poly.type
_entity_poly.pdbx_seq_one_letter_code
_entity_poly.pdbx_strand_id
1 'polypeptide(L)'
;ASSYPTPSIQGQGDNAVASWELRVEGRLLDDSKNDPNKVKRKFSSFFKSLVIELDKELYGPDNHLVEWHRTLTTQETDGFQVKRPGYKNVRCTILLLLDYQPLQFKLDQRLARLLGVHTQARPVIVNALWQYVKTHRLQDPHEREYIACDKYLEQIFGCARVKLAEVPARLGALLHAPDPIVINHVIAVEPPHDAKQTACYDIDVEVDDTLKTQMNSFLLSTANQQEIQGLDAKIHETVDTINQLKTNREFFLSFSKEPQQFIQKWLVSQSRDLKTLAGGAGYPEEERC
;
A
#
# COMPACT_ATOMS: atom_id res chain seq x y z
N ALA A 1 -16.43 15.15 -18.96
CA ALA A 1 -15.79 15.45 -20.25
C ALA A 1 -16.19 16.86 -20.69
N SER A 2 -15.31 17.71 -21.23
CA SER A 2 -15.69 19.08 -21.66
C SER A 2 -14.94 19.48 -22.93
N SER A 3 -15.61 20.14 -23.86
CA SER A 3 -15.06 20.62 -25.14
C SER A 3 -15.40 22.10 -25.33
N TYR A 4 -14.42 22.89 -25.78
CA TYR A 4 -14.58 24.31 -26.09
C TYR A 4 -14.14 24.57 -27.55
N PRO A 5 -14.84 25.43 -28.30
CA PRO A 5 -14.36 25.89 -29.61
C PRO A 5 -13.52 27.17 -29.45
N THR A 6 -12.34 27.20 -30.06
CA THR A 6 -11.52 28.42 -30.22
C THR A 6 -11.92 29.16 -31.49
N PRO A 7 -12.20 30.47 -31.47
CA PRO A 7 -12.34 31.26 -32.69
C PRO A 7 -10.95 31.71 -33.15
N SER A 8 -10.57 31.35 -34.38
CA SER A 8 -9.35 31.84 -35.02
C SER A 8 -9.70 32.75 -36.19
N ILE A 9 -9.27 34.02 -36.15
CA ILE A 9 -8.95 34.76 -37.38
C ILE A 9 -7.73 35.65 -37.10
N GLN A 10 -6.59 35.32 -37.70
CA GLN A 10 -5.96 36.12 -38.77
C GLN A 10 -4.57 35.56 -39.13
N GLY A 11 -4.46 35.09 -40.37
CA GLY A 11 -3.29 35.38 -41.22
C GLY A 11 -2.03 34.53 -41.06
N GLN A 12 -2.05 33.27 -41.48
CA GLN A 12 -0.99 32.65 -42.29
C GLN A 12 -1.51 31.31 -42.81
N GLY A 13 -1.19 30.98 -44.06
CA GLY A 13 -1.86 29.91 -44.81
C GLY A 13 -1.81 28.56 -44.09
N ASP A 14 -2.98 27.98 -43.84
CA ASP A 14 -3.08 26.66 -43.23
C ASP A 14 -4.36 25.98 -43.71
N ASN A 15 -4.21 24.80 -44.32
CA ASN A 15 -5.28 23.83 -44.51
C ASN A 15 -5.74 23.34 -43.11
N ALA A 16 -6.48 24.17 -42.37
CA ALA A 16 -7.02 23.80 -41.07
C ALA A 16 -8.15 22.78 -41.28
N VAL A 17 -7.79 21.50 -41.29
CA VAL A 17 -8.74 20.40 -41.34
C VAL A 17 -9.63 20.47 -40.10
N ALA A 18 -10.95 20.45 -40.28
CA ALA A 18 -11.91 20.41 -39.18
C ALA A 18 -11.55 19.29 -38.20
N SER A 19 -11.57 19.58 -36.91
CA SER A 19 -11.17 18.63 -35.87
C SER A 19 -12.03 18.79 -34.63
N TRP A 20 -12.16 17.72 -33.86
CA TRP A 20 -12.80 17.70 -32.56
C TRP A 20 -11.80 17.34 -31.47
N GLU A 21 -12.17 17.66 -30.25
CA GLU A 21 -11.37 17.40 -29.06
C GLU A 21 -12.25 16.84 -27.95
N LEU A 22 -11.86 15.68 -27.41
CA LEU A 22 -12.47 15.04 -26.25
C LEU A 22 -11.53 15.17 -25.05
N ARG A 23 -12.03 15.75 -23.96
CA ARG A 23 -11.33 15.76 -22.66
C ARG A 23 -12.03 14.86 -21.68
N VAL A 24 -11.32 13.93 -21.06
CA VAL A 24 -11.78 13.12 -19.94
C VAL A 24 -11.02 13.57 -18.70
N GLU A 25 -11.70 14.26 -17.81
CA GLU A 25 -11.13 14.86 -16.61
C GLU A 25 -11.96 14.44 -15.40
N GLY A 26 -11.35 14.44 -14.23
CA GLY A 26 -12.08 14.20 -12.99
C GLY A 26 -11.40 14.84 -11.80
N ARG A 27 -12.17 14.96 -10.73
CA ARG A 27 -11.71 15.53 -9.47
C ARG A 27 -12.39 14.80 -8.33
N LEU A 28 -11.64 14.49 -7.28
CA LEU A 28 -12.21 13.97 -6.05
C LEU A 28 -13.11 15.05 -5.42
N LEU A 29 -14.36 14.69 -5.15
CA LEU A 29 -15.28 15.50 -4.37
C LEU A 29 -14.90 15.34 -2.90
N ASP A 30 -14.33 16.38 -2.31
CA ASP A 30 -13.90 16.41 -0.91
C ASP A 30 -14.75 17.44 -0.15
N ASP A 31 -15.41 17.01 0.93
CA ASP A 31 -16.18 17.91 1.81
C ASP A 31 -15.26 18.73 2.75
N SER A 32 -14.06 18.22 3.05
CA SER A 32 -13.08 18.88 3.93
C SER A 32 -12.14 19.79 3.16
N LYS A 33 -12.59 21.03 2.87
CA LYS A 33 -11.84 22.02 2.09
C LYS A 33 -10.59 22.62 2.78
N ASN A 34 -10.22 22.21 3.98
CA ASN A 34 -9.36 23.03 4.85
C ASN A 34 -8.16 22.34 5.51
N ASP A 35 -7.70 21.18 5.02
CA ASP A 35 -6.44 20.59 5.49
C ASP A 35 -5.27 20.90 4.52
N PRO A 36 -4.39 21.85 4.85
CA PRO A 36 -3.25 22.23 4.01
C PRO A 36 -2.22 21.12 3.84
N ASN A 37 -2.24 20.07 4.67
CA ASN A 37 -1.34 18.91 4.54
C ASN A 37 -1.91 17.78 3.68
N LYS A 38 -3.14 17.90 3.16
CA LYS A 38 -3.76 16.83 2.38
C LYS A 38 -3.23 16.84 0.95
N VAL A 39 -2.51 15.78 0.58
CA VAL A 39 -2.02 15.58 -0.79
C VAL A 39 -3.21 15.37 -1.74
N LYS A 40 -3.38 16.30 -2.69
CA LYS A 40 -4.43 16.20 -3.71
C LYS A 40 -4.13 15.02 -4.64
N ARG A 41 -5.01 14.03 -4.65
CA ARG A 41 -4.92 12.88 -5.59
C ARG A 41 -5.30 13.31 -6.99
N LYS A 42 -4.54 12.81 -7.97
CA LYS A 42 -4.76 13.06 -9.41
C LYS A 42 -5.85 12.15 -9.95
N PHE A 43 -6.57 12.59 -10.98
CA PHE A 43 -7.62 11.77 -11.62
C PHE A 43 -7.10 10.39 -12.04
N SER A 44 -5.97 10.33 -12.75
CA SER A 44 -5.41 9.07 -13.23
C SER A 44 -5.00 8.13 -12.10
N SER A 45 -4.80 8.65 -10.87
CA SER A 45 -4.34 7.90 -9.68
C SER A 45 -5.26 6.73 -9.28
N PHE A 46 -6.54 6.83 -9.66
CA PHE A 46 -7.59 5.86 -9.32
C PHE A 46 -7.81 4.78 -10.37
N PHE A 47 -7.15 4.88 -11.53
CA PHE A 47 -7.40 3.99 -12.67
C PHE A 47 -6.14 3.24 -13.06
N LYS A 48 -6.31 1.94 -13.26
CA LYS A 48 -5.29 1.07 -13.84
C LYS A 48 -5.20 1.27 -15.35
N SER A 49 -6.34 1.55 -15.99
CA SER A 49 -6.40 1.74 -17.43
C SER A 49 -7.63 2.57 -17.83
N LEU A 50 -7.48 3.29 -18.94
CA LEU A 50 -8.53 4.01 -19.63
C LEU A 50 -8.46 3.63 -21.11
N VAL A 51 -9.60 3.28 -21.68
CA VAL A 51 -9.74 2.99 -23.12
C VAL A 51 -10.85 3.85 -23.69
N ILE A 52 -10.60 4.51 -24.82
CA ILE A 52 -11.60 5.25 -25.59
C ILE A 52 -11.75 4.54 -26.92
N GLU A 53 -12.92 3.94 -27.13
CA GLU A 53 -13.33 3.35 -28.39
C GLU A 53 -14.14 4.40 -29.16
N LEU A 54 -13.65 4.79 -30.34
CA LEU A 54 -14.34 5.65 -31.29
C LEU A 54 -15.09 4.78 -32.32
N ASP A 55 -15.97 5.41 -33.10
CA ASP A 55 -16.68 4.71 -34.18
C ASP A 55 -15.70 4.12 -35.22
N LYS A 56 -15.66 2.79 -35.28
CA LYS A 56 -14.76 2.01 -36.14
C LYS A 56 -15.02 2.26 -37.63
N GLU A 57 -16.24 2.60 -38.02
CA GLU A 57 -16.56 2.90 -39.42
C GLU A 57 -15.96 4.25 -39.85
N LEU A 58 -15.79 5.20 -38.92
CA LEU A 58 -15.21 6.51 -39.20
C LEU A 58 -13.68 6.51 -39.17
N TYR A 59 -13.07 5.77 -38.24
CA TYR A 59 -11.62 5.81 -38.00
C TYR A 59 -10.86 4.57 -38.44
N GLY A 60 -11.56 3.52 -38.88
CA GLY A 60 -10.96 2.25 -39.27
C GLY A 60 -10.41 1.45 -38.08
N PRO A 61 -9.89 0.23 -38.34
CA PRO A 61 -9.47 -0.69 -37.29
C PRO A 61 -8.29 -0.18 -36.46
N ASP A 62 -7.42 0.66 -37.00
CA ASP A 62 -6.16 1.02 -36.34
C ASP A 62 -6.23 2.34 -35.55
N ASN A 63 -7.18 3.23 -35.88
CA ASN A 63 -7.25 4.56 -35.27
C ASN A 63 -8.47 4.79 -34.37
N HIS A 64 -9.39 3.82 -34.32
CA HIS A 64 -10.59 3.92 -33.50
C HIS A 64 -10.33 3.71 -32.00
N LEU A 65 -9.17 3.18 -31.62
CA LEU A 65 -8.86 2.87 -30.23
C LEU A 65 -7.79 3.82 -29.68
N VAL A 66 -8.02 4.33 -28.47
CA VAL A 66 -7.00 5.06 -27.70
C VAL A 66 -6.92 4.42 -26.33
N GLU A 67 -5.75 3.88 -26.00
CA GLU A 67 -5.52 3.16 -24.75
C GLU A 67 -4.47 3.86 -23.89
N TRP A 68 -4.74 3.91 -22.60
CA TRP A 68 -3.79 4.28 -21.58
C TRP A 68 -3.77 3.18 -20.51
N HIS A 69 -2.56 2.73 -20.18
CA HIS A 69 -2.31 1.78 -19.11
C HIS A 69 -1.31 2.37 -18.13
N ARG A 70 -1.64 2.27 -16.85
CA ARG A 70 -0.73 2.64 -15.77
C ARG A 70 0.46 1.69 -15.75
N THR A 71 1.64 2.26 -15.63
CA THR A 71 2.93 1.59 -15.39
C THR A 71 3.62 2.22 -14.18
N LEU A 72 4.68 1.57 -13.68
CA LEU A 72 5.46 2.07 -12.53
C LEU A 72 6.12 3.44 -12.78
N THR A 73 6.30 3.84 -14.04
CA THR A 73 6.91 5.11 -14.43
C THR A 73 5.89 6.14 -14.92
N THR A 74 4.60 5.82 -14.85
CA THR A 74 3.54 6.72 -15.34
C THR A 74 3.45 7.97 -14.47
N GLN A 75 3.51 9.14 -15.11
CA GLN A 75 3.23 10.41 -14.44
C GLN A 75 1.72 10.61 -14.33
N GLU A 76 1.26 10.85 -13.10
CA GLU A 76 -0.16 11.04 -12.83
C GLU A 76 -0.68 12.40 -13.34
N THR A 77 -1.86 12.41 -13.94
CA THR A 77 -2.53 13.56 -14.57
C THR A 77 -3.97 13.72 -14.07
N ASP A 78 -4.51 14.94 -14.17
CA ASP A 78 -5.91 15.25 -13.83
C ASP A 78 -6.90 15.00 -15.00
N GLY A 79 -6.38 14.65 -16.17
CA GLY A 79 -7.22 14.28 -17.31
C GLY A 79 -6.44 13.85 -18.54
N PHE A 80 -7.19 13.35 -19.51
CA PHE A 80 -6.73 12.87 -20.80
C PHE A 80 -7.41 13.67 -21.91
N GLN A 81 -6.66 14.00 -22.95
CA GLN A 81 -7.14 14.80 -24.08
C GLN A 81 -6.85 14.04 -25.37
N VAL A 82 -7.88 13.84 -26.19
CA VAL A 82 -7.79 13.20 -27.51
C VAL A 82 -8.31 14.18 -28.55
N LYS A 83 -7.50 14.44 -29.57
CA LYS A 83 -7.86 15.30 -30.70
C LYS A 83 -7.72 14.52 -32.00
N ARG A 84 -8.74 14.56 -32.86
CA ARG A 84 -8.73 13.94 -34.19
C ARG A 84 -9.40 14.85 -35.22
N PRO A 85 -8.98 14.77 -36.50
CA PRO A 85 -9.71 15.41 -37.58
C PRO A 85 -11.09 14.75 -37.77
N GLY A 86 -12.07 15.54 -38.16
CA GLY A 86 -13.44 15.09 -38.40
C GLY A 86 -14.44 16.24 -38.40
N TYR A 87 -15.47 16.10 -39.24
CA TYR A 87 -16.60 17.03 -39.37
C TYR A 87 -17.95 16.36 -39.10
N LYS A 88 -17.95 15.07 -38.73
CA LYS A 88 -19.14 14.30 -38.38
C LYS A 88 -19.16 14.03 -36.88
N ASN A 89 -20.35 13.87 -36.33
CA ASN A 89 -20.51 13.43 -34.95
C ASN A 89 -19.91 12.03 -34.77
N VAL A 90 -19.21 11.82 -33.66
CA VAL A 90 -18.52 10.56 -33.37
C VAL A 90 -19.10 9.95 -32.11
N ARG A 91 -19.63 8.74 -32.19
CA ARG A 91 -19.96 7.96 -31.00
C ARG A 91 -18.67 7.42 -30.42
N CYS A 92 -18.54 7.50 -29.10
CA CYS A 92 -17.44 6.88 -28.40
C CYS A 92 -17.88 6.20 -27.11
N THR A 93 -17.15 5.15 -26.75
CA THR A 93 -17.31 4.40 -25.50
C THR A 93 -16.03 4.60 -24.70
N ILE A 94 -16.17 5.11 -23.48
CA ILE A 94 -15.06 5.31 -22.55
C ILE A 94 -15.14 4.18 -21.52
N LEU A 95 -14.09 3.39 -21.44
CA LEU A 95 -13.93 2.30 -20.48
C LEU A 95 -12.90 2.72 -19.43
N LEU A 96 -13.31 2.78 -18.16
CA LEU A 96 -12.45 3.13 -17.04
C LEU A 96 -12.27 1.90 -16.14
N LEU A 97 -11.04 1.41 -16.01
CA LEU A 97 -10.70 0.31 -15.13
C LEU A 97 -10.08 0.88 -13.85
N LEU A 98 -10.80 0.75 -12.73
CA LEU A 98 -10.32 1.18 -11.42
C LEU A 98 -9.10 0.38 -10.95
N ASP A 99 -8.18 1.06 -10.27
CA ASP A 99 -7.00 0.48 -9.61
C ASP A 99 -7.33 0.17 -8.14
N TYR A 100 -8.04 -0.94 -7.91
CA TYR A 100 -8.42 -1.34 -6.56
C TYR A 100 -7.21 -1.74 -5.71
N GLN A 101 -7.06 -1.10 -4.54
CA GLN A 101 -6.03 -1.43 -3.56
C GLN A 101 -6.68 -1.67 -2.18
N PRO A 102 -6.77 -2.94 -1.71
CA PRO A 102 -6.21 -4.16 -2.29
C PRO A 102 -6.96 -4.65 -3.54
N LEU A 103 -6.30 -5.49 -4.35
CA LEU A 103 -6.86 -6.06 -5.57
C LEU A 103 -8.22 -6.74 -5.28
N GLN A 104 -9.26 -6.27 -5.97
CA GLN A 104 -10.60 -6.83 -5.92
C GLN A 104 -10.91 -7.72 -7.14
N PHE A 105 -11.86 -8.64 -6.96
CA PHE A 105 -12.31 -9.58 -7.97
C PHE A 105 -13.83 -9.53 -8.06
N LYS A 106 -14.36 -9.61 -9.28
CA LYS A 106 -15.76 -9.87 -9.54
C LYS A 106 -16.04 -11.36 -9.40
N LEU A 107 -17.05 -11.71 -8.63
CA LEU A 107 -17.43 -13.11 -8.43
C LEU A 107 -18.30 -13.58 -9.60
N ASP A 108 -18.22 -14.88 -9.92
CA ASP A 108 -19.24 -15.55 -10.74
C ASP A 108 -20.64 -15.24 -10.19
N GLN A 109 -21.61 -15.07 -11.08
CA GLN A 109 -22.95 -14.59 -10.73
C GLN A 109 -23.64 -15.46 -9.67
N ARG A 110 -23.41 -16.79 -9.68
CA ARG A 110 -24.06 -17.71 -8.73
C ARG A 110 -23.41 -17.61 -7.36
N LEU A 111 -22.09 -17.53 -7.32
CA LEU A 111 -21.34 -17.33 -6.09
C LEU A 111 -21.64 -15.95 -5.48
N ALA A 112 -21.73 -14.91 -6.31
CA ALA A 112 -22.02 -13.55 -5.89
C ALA A 112 -23.37 -13.47 -5.16
N ARG A 113 -24.41 -14.10 -5.72
CA ARG A 113 -25.74 -14.16 -5.10
C ARG A 113 -25.74 -14.96 -3.80
N LEU A 114 -24.99 -16.07 -3.73
CA LEU A 114 -24.91 -16.90 -2.54
C LEU A 114 -24.25 -16.16 -1.36
N LEU A 115 -23.15 -15.46 -1.64
CA LEU A 115 -22.38 -14.76 -0.61
C LEU A 115 -22.89 -13.34 -0.34
N GLY A 116 -23.76 -12.79 -1.18
CA GLY A 116 -24.21 -11.40 -1.11
C GLY A 116 -23.10 -10.39 -1.47
N VAL A 117 -22.13 -10.82 -2.27
CA VAL A 117 -20.90 -10.06 -2.58
C VAL A 117 -20.69 -10.06 -4.09
N HIS A 118 -20.67 -8.88 -4.73
CA HIS A 118 -20.47 -8.79 -6.18
C HIS A 118 -18.99 -8.65 -6.56
N THR A 119 -18.29 -7.72 -5.91
CA THR A 119 -16.88 -7.41 -6.16
C THR A 119 -16.19 -7.15 -4.83
N GLN A 120 -15.14 -7.92 -4.49
CA GLN A 120 -14.43 -7.80 -3.22
C GLN A 120 -13.00 -8.34 -3.30
N ALA A 121 -12.19 -8.06 -2.27
CA ALA A 121 -10.87 -8.65 -2.12
C ALA A 121 -10.93 -10.14 -1.76
N ARG A 122 -9.97 -10.93 -2.25
CA ARG A 122 -9.94 -12.39 -2.06
C ARG A 122 -10.08 -12.86 -0.60
N PRO A 123 -9.42 -12.23 0.41
CA PRO A 123 -9.59 -12.64 1.81
C PRO A 123 -11.03 -12.47 2.32
N VAL A 124 -11.71 -11.39 1.89
CA VAL A 124 -13.11 -11.12 2.26
C VAL A 124 -14.02 -12.17 1.65
N ILE A 125 -13.80 -12.54 0.38
CA ILE A 125 -14.58 -13.56 -0.31
C ILE A 125 -14.42 -14.93 0.37
N VAL A 126 -13.18 -15.33 0.68
CA VAL A 126 -12.89 -16.59 1.38
C VAL A 126 -13.57 -16.60 2.75
N ASN A 127 -13.53 -15.48 3.49
CA ASN A 127 -14.21 -15.37 4.77
C ASN A 127 -15.73 -15.45 4.65
N ALA A 128 -16.34 -14.79 3.66
CA ALA A 128 -17.78 -14.88 3.40
C ALA A 128 -18.22 -16.32 3.08
N LEU A 129 -17.46 -17.02 2.24
CA LEU A 129 -17.68 -18.45 1.97
C LEU A 129 -17.57 -19.28 3.25
N TRP A 130 -16.59 -19.00 4.10
CA TRP A 130 -16.41 -19.72 5.36
C TRP A 130 -17.54 -19.45 6.36
N GLN A 131 -18.03 -18.22 6.42
CA GLN A 131 -19.21 -17.85 7.21
C GLN A 131 -20.46 -18.59 6.72
N TYR A 132 -20.63 -18.72 5.40
CA TYR A 132 -21.71 -19.53 4.82
C TYR A 132 -21.61 -21.00 5.27
N VAL A 133 -20.44 -21.62 5.09
CA VAL A 133 -20.18 -23.02 5.50
C VAL A 133 -20.48 -23.25 6.98
N LYS A 134 -20.05 -22.34 7.86
CA LYS A 134 -20.31 -22.42 9.30
C LYS A 134 -21.79 -22.28 9.65
N THR A 135 -22.45 -21.27 9.08
CA THR A 135 -23.85 -20.96 9.37
C THR A 135 -24.77 -22.11 8.95
N HIS A 136 -24.44 -22.77 7.83
CA HIS A 136 -25.18 -23.91 7.29
C HIS A 136 -24.68 -25.26 7.80
N ARG A 137 -23.69 -25.29 8.70
CA ARG A 137 -23.08 -26.51 9.29
C ARG A 137 -22.62 -27.52 8.24
N LEU A 138 -21.99 -27.02 7.18
CA LEU A 138 -21.58 -27.82 6.02
C LEU A 138 -20.22 -28.49 6.20
N GLN A 139 -19.46 -28.16 7.25
CA GLN A 139 -18.23 -28.88 7.56
C GLN A 139 -18.56 -30.27 8.13
N ASP A 140 -17.91 -31.30 7.59
CA ASP A 140 -18.13 -32.66 8.04
C ASP A 140 -17.66 -32.84 9.50
N PRO A 141 -18.52 -33.36 10.40
CA PRO A 141 -18.19 -33.48 11.82
C PRO A 141 -17.14 -34.56 12.11
N HIS A 142 -17.03 -35.58 11.26
CA HIS A 142 -16.07 -36.68 11.42
C HIS A 142 -14.77 -36.37 10.68
N GLU A 143 -14.87 -35.80 9.47
CA GLU A 143 -13.73 -35.45 8.65
C GLU A 143 -13.64 -33.93 8.42
N ARG A 144 -13.14 -33.19 9.42
CA ARG A 144 -13.09 -31.72 9.42
C ARG A 144 -12.34 -31.07 8.25
N GLU A 145 -11.61 -31.84 7.46
CA GLU A 145 -10.96 -31.37 6.23
C GLU A 145 -11.91 -31.27 5.02
N TYR A 146 -13.15 -31.75 5.13
CA TYR A 146 -14.15 -31.71 4.06
C TYR A 146 -15.34 -30.80 4.39
N ILE A 147 -15.88 -30.22 3.32
CA ILE A 147 -17.17 -29.54 3.29
C ILE A 147 -18.13 -30.41 2.47
N ALA A 148 -19.26 -30.77 3.06
CA ALA A 148 -20.41 -31.32 2.36
C ALA A 148 -21.15 -30.16 1.67
N CYS A 149 -21.04 -30.09 0.35
CA CYS A 149 -21.69 -29.04 -0.43
C CYS A 149 -23.21 -29.24 -0.35
N ASP A 150 -23.93 -28.18 -0.01
CA ASP A 150 -25.37 -28.18 -0.17
C ASP A 150 -25.77 -27.98 -1.64
N LYS A 151 -27.08 -27.98 -1.91
CA LYS A 151 -27.62 -27.83 -3.27
C LYS A 151 -27.11 -26.59 -4.02
N TYR A 152 -26.71 -25.53 -3.30
CA TYR A 152 -26.20 -24.29 -3.89
C TYR A 152 -24.70 -24.36 -4.15
N LEU A 153 -23.91 -24.89 -3.19
CA LEU A 153 -22.48 -25.09 -3.38
C LEU A 153 -22.16 -26.19 -4.40
N GLU A 154 -22.95 -27.26 -4.46
CA GLU A 154 -22.82 -28.30 -5.49
C GLU A 154 -22.96 -27.72 -6.88
N GLN A 155 -23.92 -26.83 -7.01
CA GLN A 155 -24.23 -26.10 -8.21
C GLN A 155 -23.05 -25.22 -8.67
N ILE A 156 -22.34 -24.59 -7.73
CA ILE A 156 -21.22 -23.68 -8.00
C ILE A 156 -19.90 -24.45 -8.20
N PHE A 157 -19.56 -25.37 -7.31
CA PHE A 157 -18.30 -26.12 -7.33
C PHE A 157 -18.34 -27.40 -8.18
N GLY A 158 -19.53 -27.85 -8.58
CA GLY A 158 -19.72 -29.05 -9.40
C GLY A 158 -19.46 -30.36 -8.66
N CYS A 159 -19.41 -30.36 -7.32
CA CYS A 159 -19.17 -31.56 -6.52
C CYS A 159 -19.97 -31.56 -5.21
N ALA A 160 -20.43 -32.75 -4.81
CA ALA A 160 -21.15 -33.00 -3.54
C ALA A 160 -20.27 -32.79 -2.30
N ARG A 161 -18.96 -32.94 -2.45
CA ARG A 161 -18.00 -32.81 -1.37
C ARG A 161 -16.75 -32.14 -1.88
N VAL A 162 -16.19 -31.23 -1.08
CA VAL A 162 -14.95 -30.53 -1.42
C VAL A 162 -13.99 -30.55 -0.23
N LYS A 163 -12.71 -30.81 -0.50
CA LYS A 163 -11.66 -30.71 0.52
C LYS A 163 -11.29 -29.24 0.73
N LEU A 164 -11.07 -28.81 1.99
CA LEU A 164 -10.72 -27.42 2.32
C LEU A 164 -9.49 -26.91 1.55
N ALA A 165 -8.50 -27.78 1.32
CA ALA A 165 -7.31 -27.43 0.54
C ALA A 165 -7.59 -27.12 -0.94
N GLU A 166 -8.69 -27.64 -1.51
CA GLU A 166 -9.08 -27.37 -2.90
C GLU A 166 -9.89 -26.08 -3.06
N VAL A 167 -10.49 -25.57 -1.98
CA VAL A 167 -11.36 -24.40 -2.00
C VAL A 167 -10.67 -23.19 -2.63
N PRO A 168 -9.41 -22.82 -2.31
CA PRO A 168 -8.75 -21.69 -2.94
C PRO A 168 -8.61 -21.81 -4.46
N ALA A 169 -8.37 -23.02 -4.98
CA ALA A 169 -8.21 -23.26 -6.41
C ALA A 169 -9.56 -23.19 -7.13
N ARG A 170 -10.59 -23.86 -6.59
CA ARG A 170 -11.96 -23.81 -7.13
C ARG A 170 -12.55 -22.41 -7.09
N LEU A 171 -12.33 -21.69 -6.00
CA LEU A 171 -12.72 -20.29 -5.89
C LEU A 171 -11.99 -19.44 -6.94
N GLY A 172 -10.69 -19.67 -7.16
CA GLY A 172 -9.92 -18.95 -8.18
C GLY A 172 -10.52 -19.01 -9.59
N ALA A 173 -11.14 -20.14 -9.98
CA ALA A 173 -11.82 -20.28 -11.27
C ALA A 173 -13.14 -19.47 -11.37
N LEU A 174 -13.69 -19.04 -10.23
CA LEU A 174 -14.94 -18.27 -10.12
C LEU A 174 -14.68 -16.78 -9.83
N LEU A 175 -13.42 -16.35 -9.84
CA LEU A 175 -13.01 -14.97 -9.63
C LEU A 175 -12.51 -14.38 -10.95
N HIS A 176 -13.16 -13.30 -11.38
CA HIS A 176 -12.84 -12.57 -12.60
C HIS A 176 -12.30 -11.17 -12.27
N ALA A 177 -11.64 -10.55 -13.25
CA ALA A 177 -11.31 -9.13 -13.14
C ALA A 177 -12.60 -8.31 -12.95
N PRO A 178 -12.57 -7.22 -12.14
CA PRO A 178 -13.70 -6.30 -12.04
C PRO A 178 -14.10 -5.74 -13.40
N ASP A 179 -15.39 -5.52 -13.60
CA ASP A 179 -15.88 -4.90 -14.83
C ASP A 179 -15.40 -3.45 -14.93
N PRO A 180 -15.05 -2.97 -16.13
CA PRO A 180 -14.80 -1.56 -16.35
C PRO A 180 -16.08 -0.74 -16.18
N ILE A 181 -15.93 0.51 -15.79
CA ILE A 181 -17.01 1.49 -15.87
C ILE A 181 -17.14 1.90 -17.34
N VAL A 182 -18.33 1.73 -17.90
CA VAL A 182 -18.62 2.00 -19.32
C VAL A 182 -19.43 3.28 -19.44
N ILE A 183 -18.90 4.28 -20.15
CA ILE A 183 -19.57 5.55 -20.43
C ILE A 183 -19.72 5.71 -21.93
N ASN A 184 -20.97 5.74 -22.40
CA ASN A 184 -21.29 6.03 -23.80
C ASN A 184 -21.44 7.54 -23.99
N HIS A 185 -20.75 8.10 -24.98
CA HIS A 185 -20.76 9.53 -25.27
C HIS A 185 -20.81 9.79 -26.78
N VAL A 186 -21.31 10.96 -27.16
CA VAL A 186 -21.36 11.40 -28.56
C VAL A 186 -20.68 12.75 -28.66
N ILE A 187 -19.58 12.79 -29.40
CA ILE A 187 -18.85 14.00 -29.72
C ILE A 187 -19.59 14.71 -30.85
N ALA A 188 -20.21 15.85 -30.55
CA ALA A 188 -20.96 16.65 -31.52
C ALA A 188 -20.06 17.74 -32.11
N VAL A 189 -20.02 17.86 -33.44
CA VAL A 189 -19.21 18.87 -34.15
C VAL A 189 -19.90 20.23 -34.19
N GLU A 190 -21.22 20.24 -34.29
CA GLU A 190 -22.08 21.42 -34.20
C GLU A 190 -23.16 21.21 -33.15
N PRO A 191 -22.85 21.45 -31.86
CA PRO A 191 -23.83 21.37 -30.80
C PRO A 191 -24.88 22.49 -30.96
N PRO A 192 -26.16 22.24 -30.61
CA PRO A 192 -27.15 23.31 -30.47
C PRO A 192 -26.63 24.41 -29.54
N HIS A 193 -26.98 25.67 -29.80
CA HIS A 193 -26.40 26.85 -29.13
C HIS A 193 -26.51 26.82 -27.58
N ASP A 194 -27.49 26.08 -27.04
CA ASP A 194 -27.73 25.92 -25.59
C ASP A 194 -27.32 24.55 -25.01
N ALA A 195 -26.73 23.65 -25.79
CA ALA A 195 -26.37 22.32 -25.31
C ALA A 195 -25.03 22.33 -24.56
N LYS A 196 -25.06 21.95 -23.27
CA LYS A 196 -23.83 21.61 -22.54
C LYS A 196 -23.19 20.39 -23.19
N GLN A 197 -22.01 20.57 -23.78
CA GLN A 197 -21.19 19.46 -24.30
C GLN A 197 -20.55 18.63 -23.18
N THR A 198 -20.72 19.06 -21.93
CA THR A 198 -20.12 18.43 -20.76
C THR A 198 -21.03 17.37 -20.15
N ALA A 199 -20.58 16.11 -20.16
CA ALA A 199 -21.19 15.05 -19.37
C ALA A 199 -20.42 14.85 -18.05
N CYS A 200 -21.15 14.77 -16.95
CA CYS A 200 -20.62 14.56 -15.60
C CYS A 200 -21.16 13.24 -15.04
N TYR A 201 -20.28 12.48 -14.40
CA TYR A 201 -20.59 11.19 -13.79
C TYR A 201 -19.94 11.13 -12.42
N ASP A 202 -20.70 10.69 -11.42
CA ASP A 202 -20.17 10.42 -10.10
C ASP A 202 -19.72 8.95 -10.04
N ILE A 203 -18.49 8.74 -9.58
CA ILE A 203 -17.88 7.42 -9.45
C ILE A 203 -17.37 7.30 -8.03
N ASP A 204 -17.91 6.33 -7.31
CA ASP A 204 -17.42 5.99 -5.97
C ASP A 204 -16.06 5.30 -6.10
N VAL A 205 -15.07 5.87 -5.42
CA VAL A 205 -13.70 5.34 -5.37
C VAL A 205 -13.27 5.15 -3.92
N GLU A 206 -12.64 4.02 -3.63
CA GLU A 206 -12.01 3.79 -2.34
C GLU A 206 -10.75 4.67 -2.25
N VAL A 207 -10.64 5.43 -1.16
CA VAL A 207 -9.47 6.27 -0.87
C VAL A 207 -8.75 5.67 0.33
N ASP A 208 -7.42 5.56 0.28
CA ASP A 208 -6.70 5.02 1.43
C ASP A 208 -6.94 5.86 2.67
N ASP A 209 -7.07 5.16 3.79
CA ASP A 209 -7.18 5.75 5.10
C ASP A 209 -5.89 6.52 5.43
N THR A 210 -6.02 7.83 5.67
CA THR A 210 -4.94 8.71 6.10
C THR A 210 -4.24 8.22 7.37
N LEU A 211 -4.94 7.44 8.21
CA LEU A 211 -4.37 6.83 9.41
C LEU A 211 -3.26 5.83 9.08
N LYS A 212 -3.34 5.10 7.96
CA LYS A 212 -2.27 4.17 7.56
C LYS A 212 -0.96 4.89 7.30
N THR A 213 -1.01 6.04 6.63
CA THR A 213 0.18 6.87 6.38
C THR A 213 0.75 7.42 7.67
N GLN A 214 -0.10 7.91 8.58
CA GLN A 214 0.33 8.38 9.91
C GLN A 214 0.95 7.25 10.73
N MET A 215 0.35 6.07 10.72
CA MET A 215 0.85 4.89 11.44
C MET A 215 2.19 4.42 10.86
N ASN A 216 2.37 4.40 9.54
CA ASN A 216 3.65 4.08 8.93
C ASN A 216 4.72 5.12 9.30
N SER A 217 4.37 6.41 9.27
CA SER A 217 5.27 7.48 9.73
C SER A 217 5.66 7.31 11.20
N PHE A 218 4.72 6.87 12.05
CA PHE A 218 4.98 6.59 13.46
C PHE A 218 5.90 5.38 13.65
N LEU A 219 5.62 4.26 12.96
CA LEU A 219 6.41 3.03 13.05
C LEU A 219 7.85 3.20 12.52
N LEU A 220 8.03 4.02 11.49
CA LEU A 220 9.33 4.31 10.89
C LEU A 220 10.04 5.48 11.58
N SER A 221 9.39 6.17 12.52
CA SER A 221 10.00 7.28 13.23
C SER A 221 11.12 6.76 14.12
N THR A 222 12.35 7.12 13.76
CA THR A 222 13.55 6.93 14.58
C THR A 222 13.89 8.19 15.38
N ALA A 223 12.99 9.17 15.44
CA ALA A 223 13.27 10.53 15.93
C ALA A 223 13.92 10.53 17.33
N ASN A 224 13.54 9.59 18.20
CA ASN A 224 14.03 9.52 19.57
C ASN A 224 15.19 8.52 19.76
N GLN A 225 15.59 7.76 18.73
CA GLN A 225 16.62 6.74 18.88
C GLN A 225 18.00 7.34 19.23
N GLN A 226 18.34 8.50 18.66
CA GLN A 226 19.62 9.16 18.97
C GLN A 226 19.66 9.69 20.41
N GLU A 227 18.55 10.26 20.90
CA GLU A 227 18.46 10.73 22.28
C GLU A 227 18.53 9.58 23.28
N ILE A 228 17.83 8.47 23.00
CA ILE A 228 17.90 7.25 23.81
C ILE A 228 19.33 6.71 23.88
N GLN A 229 20.03 6.62 22.74
CA GLN A 229 21.43 6.17 22.71
C GLN A 229 22.37 7.10 23.50
N GLY A 230 22.13 8.42 23.44
CA GLY A 230 22.89 9.39 24.23
C GLY A 230 22.66 9.23 25.74
N LEU A 231 21.41 8.99 26.14
CA LEU A 231 21.06 8.71 27.54
C LEU A 231 21.66 7.38 28.01
N ASP A 232 21.63 6.33 27.18
CA ASP A 232 22.23 5.04 27.50
C ASP A 232 23.75 5.15 27.69
N ALA A 233 24.44 5.91 26.84
CA ALA A 233 25.88 6.17 26.99
C ALA A 233 26.19 6.87 28.32
N LYS A 234 25.37 7.87 28.69
CA LYS A 234 25.51 8.60 29.96
C LYS A 234 25.23 7.73 31.17
N ILE A 235 24.26 6.81 31.07
CA ILE A 235 24.00 5.81 32.11
C ILE A 235 25.23 4.93 32.30
N HIS A 236 25.82 4.40 31.23
CA HIS A 236 27.04 3.57 31.31
C HIS A 236 28.20 4.31 31.97
N GLU A 237 28.51 5.53 31.53
CA GLU A 237 29.59 6.35 32.11
C GLU A 237 29.37 6.64 33.60
N THR A 238 28.12 6.91 33.99
CA THR A 238 27.76 7.14 35.39
C THR A 238 27.94 5.87 36.22
N VAL A 239 27.55 4.71 35.70
CA VAL A 239 27.72 3.42 36.37
C VAL A 239 29.20 3.09 36.57
N ASP A 240 30.05 3.32 35.57
CA ASP A 240 31.50 3.11 35.68
C ASP A 240 32.11 4.04 36.73
N THR A 241 31.70 5.30 36.76
CA THR A 241 32.12 6.26 37.79
C THR A 241 31.70 5.82 39.19
N ILE A 242 30.46 5.34 39.36
CA ILE A 242 29.97 4.81 40.64
C ILE A 242 30.81 3.61 41.08
N ASN A 243 31.13 2.69 40.17
CA ASN A 243 31.95 1.52 40.48
C ASN A 243 33.36 1.93 40.91
N GLN A 244 33.98 2.90 40.24
CA GLN A 244 35.29 3.41 40.62
C GLN A 244 35.26 4.08 42.00
N LEU A 245 34.25 4.92 42.26
CA LEU A 245 34.06 5.57 43.56
C LEU A 245 33.78 4.56 44.68
N LYS A 246 33.01 3.51 44.40
CA LYS A 246 32.75 2.41 45.35
C LYS A 246 34.04 1.71 45.72
N THR A 247 34.85 1.31 44.73
CA THR A 247 36.15 0.66 44.97
C THR A 247 37.07 1.55 45.81
N ASN A 248 37.17 2.84 45.47
CA ASN A 248 37.96 3.80 46.24
C ASN A 248 37.45 3.92 47.69
N ARG A 249 36.14 4.03 47.88
CA ARG A 249 35.53 4.11 49.22
C ARG A 249 35.82 2.86 50.04
N GLU A 250 35.65 1.67 49.47
CA GLU A 250 35.92 0.39 50.13
C GLU A 250 37.40 0.25 50.52
N PHE A 251 38.31 0.69 49.65
CA PHE A 251 39.74 0.75 49.93
C PHE A 251 40.04 1.61 51.16
N PHE A 252 39.61 2.88 51.16
CA PHE A 252 39.89 3.79 52.28
C PHE A 252 39.18 3.36 53.57
N LEU A 253 37.97 2.80 53.48
CA LEU A 253 37.25 2.30 54.64
C LEU A 253 38.00 1.12 55.28
N SER A 254 38.52 0.20 54.47
CA SER A 254 39.29 -0.97 54.93
C SER A 254 40.57 -0.53 55.63
N PHE A 255 41.29 0.46 55.06
CA PHE A 255 42.46 1.06 55.70
C PHE A 255 42.11 1.72 57.05
N SER A 256 41.02 2.51 57.10
CA SER A 256 40.65 3.22 58.33
C SER A 256 40.24 2.32 59.49
N LYS A 257 39.69 1.13 59.19
CA LYS A 257 39.22 0.17 60.20
C LYS A 257 40.37 -0.61 60.82
N GLU A 258 41.27 -1.14 59.98
CA GLU A 258 42.37 -2.02 60.41
C GLU A 258 43.66 -1.73 59.62
N PRO A 259 44.35 -0.60 59.88
CA PRO A 259 45.42 -0.10 59.02
C PRO A 259 46.62 -1.05 58.92
N GLN A 260 47.01 -1.70 60.02
CA GLN A 260 48.18 -2.59 60.04
C GLN A 260 47.94 -3.86 59.18
N GLN A 261 46.79 -4.51 59.35
CA GLN A 261 46.44 -5.69 58.54
C GLN A 261 46.20 -5.31 57.09
N PHE A 262 45.58 -4.15 56.84
CA PHE A 262 45.37 -3.65 55.48
C PHE A 262 46.69 -3.43 54.74
N ILE A 263 47.65 -2.71 55.34
CA ILE A 263 48.97 -2.47 54.72
C ILE A 263 49.67 -3.79 54.40
N GLN A 264 49.63 -4.76 55.32
CA GLN A 264 50.23 -6.07 55.09
C GLN A 264 49.57 -6.80 53.91
N LYS A 265 48.24 -6.86 53.86
CA LYS A 265 47.50 -7.45 52.72
C LYS A 265 47.77 -6.71 51.42
N TRP A 266 47.87 -5.39 51.48
CA TRP A 266 48.14 -4.54 50.32
C TRP A 266 49.54 -4.77 49.74
N LEU A 267 50.57 -4.84 50.59
CA LEU A 267 51.94 -5.15 50.16
C LEU A 267 52.04 -6.52 49.49
N VAL A 268 51.35 -7.52 50.05
CA VAL A 268 51.27 -8.86 49.45
C VAL A 268 50.52 -8.83 48.10
N SER A 269 49.41 -8.10 48.00
CA SER A 269 48.67 -7.94 46.74
C SER A 269 49.51 -7.27 45.66
N GLN A 270 50.13 -6.13 45.96
CA GLN A 270 50.95 -5.38 45.01
C GLN A 270 52.19 -6.16 44.58
N SER A 271 52.83 -6.91 45.49
CA SER A 271 53.94 -7.80 45.17
C SER A 271 53.50 -8.92 44.22
N ARG A 272 52.32 -9.50 44.45
CA ARG A 272 51.73 -10.51 43.56
C ARG A 272 51.40 -9.93 42.19
N ASP A 273 50.77 -8.76 42.13
CA ASP A 273 50.38 -8.10 40.88
C ASP A 273 51.61 -7.75 40.02
N LEU A 274 52.67 -7.24 40.66
CA LEU A 274 53.97 -7.02 40.02
C LEU A 274 54.60 -8.32 39.50
N LYS A 275 54.56 -9.41 40.28
CA LYS A 275 55.05 -10.73 39.84
C LYS A 275 54.27 -11.24 38.61
N THR A 276 52.95 -11.03 38.55
CA THR A 276 52.13 -11.39 37.37
C THR A 276 52.43 -10.53 36.15
N LEU A 277 52.62 -9.22 36.31
CA LEU A 277 52.99 -8.31 35.22
C LEU A 277 54.41 -8.57 34.68
N ALA A 278 55.34 -8.96 35.57
CA ALA A 278 56.73 -9.28 35.23
C ALA A 278 56.94 -10.73 34.74
N GLY A 279 55.86 -11.50 34.52
CA GLY A 279 55.95 -12.86 33.95
C GLY A 279 56.57 -13.91 34.89
N GLY A 280 56.53 -13.70 36.22
CA GLY A 280 56.95 -14.72 37.19
C GLY A 280 58.46 -14.85 37.41
N ALA A 281 59.26 -13.81 37.16
CA ALA A 281 60.66 -13.80 37.62
C ALA A 281 60.68 -13.63 39.16
N GLY A 282 61.07 -14.69 39.88
CA GLY A 282 61.15 -14.71 41.34
C GLY A 282 62.14 -13.68 41.89
N TYR A 283 61.77 -13.02 42.98
CA TYR A 283 62.70 -12.16 43.72
C TYR A 283 63.56 -13.01 44.68
N PRO A 284 64.88 -12.77 44.76
CA PRO A 284 65.83 -13.60 45.50
C PRO A 284 65.72 -13.55 47.03
N GLU A 285 64.70 -12.90 47.60
CA GLU A 285 64.50 -12.84 49.06
C GLU A 285 63.67 -14.02 49.62
N GLU A 286 62.86 -14.71 48.81
CA GLU A 286 62.14 -15.92 49.27
C GLU A 286 63.08 -17.13 49.48
N GLU A 287 64.30 -17.09 48.94
CA GLU A 287 65.34 -18.12 49.13
C GLU A 287 66.29 -17.83 50.31
N ARG A 288 66.06 -16.75 51.08
CA ARG A 288 66.85 -16.39 52.26
C ARG A 288 66.01 -16.45 53.54
N CYS A 289 65.49 -17.63 53.86
CA CYS A 289 65.04 -18.02 55.21
C CYS A 289 65.33 -19.50 55.42
#